data_AF-A0A7S0IU69-F1
#
_entry.id   AF-A0A7S0IU69-F1
#
_cell.length_a   1.000
_cell.length_b   1.000
_cell.length_c   1.000
_cell.angle_alpha   90.00
_cell.angle_beta   90.00
_cell.angle_gamma   90.00
#
_symmetry.space_group_name_H-M   'P 1'
#
loop_
_entity.id
_entity.type
_entity.pdbx_description
1 polymer ?
#
loop_
_entity_poly.entity_id
_entity_poly.type
_entity_poly.pdbx_seq_one_letter_code
_entity_poly.pdbx_strand_id
1 'polypeptide(L)'
;RMDSDDMGGLWSHPILQFGSIPVVAALIGYSTNVLAIKMTFLPLEYLGFGEKLFRKVGFSCGWQGIIPANSLKMARKAVDLITDKVIKVRDVFEQIEVQQIVKQLQPELRATAERILAEVAPVHFPDL
;
A
#
# COMPACT_ATOMS: atom_id res chain seq x y z
N ARG A 1 -36.48 -54.17 18.04
CA ARG A 1 -35.26 -54.27 17.21
C ARG A 1 -35.42 -53.18 16.17
N MET A 2 -35.07 -51.94 16.55
CA MET A 2 -35.17 -50.79 15.65
C MET A 2 -33.97 -50.88 14.71
N ASP A 3 -34.26 -51.04 13.43
CA ASP A 3 -33.26 -51.18 12.38
C ASP A 3 -32.46 -49.89 12.22
N SER A 4 -31.15 -50.08 12.13
CA SER A 4 -30.11 -49.06 11.99
C SER A 4 -30.06 -48.41 10.60
N ASP A 5 -31.08 -48.63 9.76
CA ASP A 5 -31.03 -48.31 8.33
C ASP A 5 -31.66 -46.95 7.97
N ASP A 6 -32.38 -46.31 8.89
CA ASP A 6 -32.94 -44.96 8.71
C ASP A 6 -31.94 -43.82 8.96
N MET A 7 -30.69 -44.15 9.30
CA MET A 7 -29.57 -43.20 9.36
C MET A 7 -28.83 -43.08 8.01
N GLY A 8 -29.33 -43.68 6.92
CA GLY A 8 -28.74 -43.61 5.57
C GLY A 8 -29.42 -42.61 4.61
N GLY A 9 -30.65 -42.15 4.94
CA GLY A 9 -31.50 -41.34 4.05
C GLY A 9 -31.20 -39.83 4.02
N LEU A 10 -30.49 -39.30 5.03
CA LEU A 10 -30.07 -37.90 5.10
C LEU A 10 -28.69 -37.65 4.46
N TRP A 11 -27.93 -38.72 4.23
CA TRP A 11 -26.60 -38.68 3.62
C TRP A 11 -26.60 -38.99 2.12
N SER A 12 -27.77 -39.30 1.54
CA SER A 12 -27.95 -39.80 0.17
C SER A 12 -28.27 -38.71 -0.86
N HIS A 13 -28.11 -37.43 -0.53
CA HIS A 13 -28.16 -36.34 -1.51
C HIS A 13 -26.75 -36.05 -2.07
N PRO A 14 -26.38 -36.55 -3.27
CA PRO A 14 -25.05 -36.35 -3.86
C PRO A 14 -24.68 -34.85 -3.95
N ILE A 15 -25.68 -33.99 -4.13
CA ILE A 15 -25.56 -32.54 -4.25
C ILE A 15 -24.95 -31.89 -2.98
N LEU A 16 -25.28 -32.40 -1.78
CA LEU A 16 -24.74 -31.89 -0.52
C LEU A 16 -23.30 -32.34 -0.29
N GLN A 17 -22.95 -33.56 -0.70
CA GLN A 17 -21.58 -34.06 -0.64
C GLN A 17 -20.67 -33.30 -1.62
N PHE A 18 -21.07 -33.16 -2.88
CA PHE A 18 -20.30 -32.43 -3.89
C PHE A 18 -20.27 -30.92 -3.64
N GLY A 19 -21.32 -30.33 -3.06
CA GLY A 19 -21.37 -28.92 -2.68
C GLY A 19 -20.50 -28.57 -1.47
N SER A 20 -20.24 -29.51 -0.57
CA SER A 20 -19.35 -29.29 0.59
C SER A 20 -17.89 -29.07 0.18
N ILE A 21 -17.44 -29.72 -0.89
CA ILE A 21 -16.06 -29.65 -1.40
C ILE A 21 -15.67 -28.20 -1.78
N PRO A 22 -16.39 -27.49 -2.67
CA PRO A 22 -16.06 -26.11 -3.02
C PRO A 22 -16.23 -25.16 -1.83
N VAL A 23 -17.16 -25.41 -0.90
CA VAL A 23 -17.36 -24.56 0.29
C VAL A 23 -16.16 -24.65 1.23
N VAL A 24 -15.68 -25.86 1.54
CA VAL A 24 -14.50 -26.06 2.38
C VAL A 24 -13.24 -25.55 1.67
N ALA A 25 -13.12 -25.81 0.36
CA ALA A 25 -12.02 -25.30 -0.45
C ALA A 25 -11.98 -23.76 -0.48
N ALA A 26 -13.14 -23.09 -0.61
CA ALA A 26 -13.25 -21.65 -0.55
C ALA A 26 -12.88 -21.10 0.84
N LEU A 27 -13.34 -21.75 1.91
CA LEU A 27 -13.03 -21.36 3.28
C LEU A 27 -11.53 -21.45 3.56
N ILE A 28 -10.89 -22.57 3.22
CA ILE A 28 -9.45 -22.78 3.42
C ILE A 28 -8.65 -21.84 2.50
N GLY A 29 -9.03 -21.75 1.22
CA GLY A 29 -8.35 -20.87 0.26
C GLY A 29 -8.38 -19.41 0.70
N TYR A 30 -9.54 -18.92 1.15
CA TYR A 30 -9.67 -17.57 1.67
C TYR A 30 -8.89 -17.38 2.98
N SER A 31 -9.06 -18.29 3.94
CA SER A 31 -8.42 -18.18 5.26
C SER A 31 -6.89 -18.21 5.15
N THR A 32 -6.35 -19.13 4.35
CA THR A 32 -4.91 -19.24 4.15
C THR A 32 -4.36 -18.06 3.37
N ASN A 33 -5.09 -17.51 2.39
CA ASN A 33 -4.64 -16.31 1.67
C ASN A 33 -4.55 -15.08 2.60
N VAL A 34 -5.59 -14.85 3.41
CA VAL A 34 -5.59 -13.78 4.41
C VAL A 34 -4.48 -13.98 5.44
N LEU A 35 -4.28 -15.22 5.90
CA LEU A 35 -3.21 -15.55 6.83
C LEU A 35 -1.83 -15.34 6.22
N ALA A 36 -1.63 -15.73 4.97
CA ALA A 36 -0.38 -15.54 4.24
C ALA A 36 -0.02 -14.06 4.14
N ILE A 37 -0.98 -13.21 3.73
CA ILE A 37 -0.77 -11.75 3.71
C ILE A 37 -0.40 -11.26 5.10
N LYS A 38 -1.12 -11.66 6.14
CA LYS A 38 -0.84 -11.28 7.52
C LYS A 38 0.58 -11.69 7.96
N MET A 39 1.04 -12.88 7.55
CA MET A 39 2.40 -13.38 7.83
C MET A 39 3.51 -12.62 7.08
N THR A 40 3.20 -11.93 5.99
CA THR A 40 4.19 -11.07 5.32
C THR A 40 4.47 -9.78 6.09
N PHE A 41 3.48 -9.27 6.84
CA PHE A 41 3.57 -8.03 7.62
C PHE A 41 3.94 -8.27 9.09
N LEU A 42 3.53 -9.39 9.69
CA LEU A 42 3.85 -9.75 11.07
C LEU A 42 5.01 -10.75 11.18
N PRO A 43 5.80 -10.71 12.27
CA PRO A 43 5.89 -9.65 13.28
C PRO A 43 6.70 -8.45 12.75
N LEU A 44 6.33 -7.26 13.24
CA LEU A 44 6.94 -5.99 12.85
C LEU A 44 8.39 -5.88 13.33
N GLU A 45 8.66 -6.41 14.52
CA GLU A 45 9.99 -6.54 15.11
C GLU A 45 10.45 -8.00 15.05
N TYR A 46 11.76 -8.22 15.06
CA TYR A 46 12.34 -9.56 15.07
C TYR A 46 12.00 -10.25 16.40
N LEU A 47 11.04 -11.18 16.38
CA LEU A 47 10.70 -12.01 17.53
C LEU A 47 11.60 -13.26 17.54
N GLY A 48 12.70 -13.18 18.28
CA GLY A 48 13.53 -14.33 18.62
C GLY A 48 12.98 -15.07 19.84
N PHE A 49 11.92 -15.87 19.68
CA PHE A 49 11.42 -16.70 20.77
C PHE A 49 12.46 -17.79 21.10
N GLY A 50 13.32 -17.53 22.09
CA GLY A 50 14.39 -18.44 22.49
C GLY A 50 15.79 -18.06 22.04
N GLU A 51 16.09 -16.78 21.82
CA GLU A 51 17.43 -16.29 21.42
C GLU A 51 18.56 -16.83 22.32
N LYS A 52 18.33 -17.02 23.62
CA LYS A 52 19.32 -17.64 24.53
C LYS A 52 19.48 -19.15 24.34
N LEU A 53 18.43 -19.88 23.96
CA LEU A 53 18.44 -21.35 23.86
C LEU A 53 18.88 -21.82 22.46
N PHE A 54 18.39 -21.15 21.41
CA PHE A 54 18.64 -21.51 20.02
C PHE A 54 19.98 -21.01 19.47
N ARG A 55 20.55 -19.92 20.03
CA ARG A 55 21.92 -19.46 19.70
C ARG A 55 22.99 -20.50 20.02
N LYS A 56 22.73 -21.42 20.95
CA LYS A 56 23.65 -22.50 21.33
C LYS A 56 23.71 -23.64 20.29
N VAL A 57 22.73 -23.71 19.38
CA VAL A 57 22.58 -24.78 18.37
C VAL A 57 22.90 -24.26 16.95
N GLY A 58 23.33 -22.99 16.82
CA GLY A 58 23.66 -22.39 15.51
C GLY A 58 22.44 -22.11 14.62
N PHE A 59 21.23 -22.27 15.15
CA PHE A 59 19.98 -22.06 14.40
C PHE A 59 19.24 -20.85 14.97
N SER A 60 19.35 -19.71 14.30
CA SER A 60 18.57 -18.51 14.65
C SER A 60 17.14 -18.65 14.11
N CYS A 61 16.28 -19.38 14.83
CA CYS A 61 14.84 -19.43 14.55
C CYS A 61 14.14 -18.16 15.06
N GLY A 62 14.40 -17.03 14.40
CA GLY A 62 13.56 -15.84 14.53
C GLY A 62 12.71 -15.68 13.29
N TRP A 63 11.41 -15.43 13.47
CA TRP A 63 10.52 -15.07 12.38
C TRP A 63 10.33 -13.56 12.42
N GLN A 64 10.62 -12.89 11.30
CA GLN A 64 10.19 -11.52 11.04
C GLN A 64 9.46 -11.49 9.69
N GLY A 65 8.41 -10.67 9.56
CA GLY A 65 7.73 -10.51 8.27
C GLY A 65 8.71 -10.05 7.19
N ILE A 66 8.57 -10.56 5.97
CA ILE A 66 9.48 -10.23 4.86
C ILE A 66 9.46 -8.73 4.49
N ILE A 67 8.28 -8.10 4.60
CA ILE A 67 8.05 -6.69 4.30
C ILE A 67 8.73 -5.78 5.32
N PRO A 68 8.48 -5.89 6.66
CA PRO A 68 9.15 -5.03 7.64
C PRO A 68 10.68 -5.22 7.63
N ALA A 69 11.17 -6.45 7.47
CA ALA A 69 12.62 -6.75 7.40
C ALA A 69 13.34 -6.06 6.24
N ASN A 70 12.64 -5.77 5.13
CA ASN A 70 13.21 -5.15 3.93
C ASN A 70 12.52 -3.83 3.54
N SER A 71 11.82 -3.20 4.48
CA SER A 71 10.98 -2.01 4.26
C SER A 71 11.69 -0.89 3.51
N LEU A 72 12.94 -0.57 3.89
CA LEU A 72 13.74 0.48 3.25
C LEU A 72 14.09 0.16 1.78
N LYS A 73 14.44 -1.10 1.48
CA LYS A 73 14.76 -1.53 0.10
C LYS A 73 13.51 -1.54 -0.77
N MET A 74 12.37 -1.97 -0.22
CA MET A 74 11.09 -1.96 -0.92
C MET A 74 10.57 -0.54 -1.15
N ALA A 75 10.67 0.35 -0.16
CA ALA A 75 10.29 1.75 -0.28
C ALA A 75 11.08 2.47 -1.38
N ARG A 76 12.41 2.28 -1.44
CA ARG A 76 13.23 2.83 -2.53
C ARG A 76 12.75 2.34 -3.89
N LYS A 77 12.62 1.03 -4.08
CA LYS A 77 12.11 0.47 -5.34
C LYS A 77 10.72 1.00 -5.71
N ALA A 78 9.82 1.16 -4.74
CA ALA A 78 8.50 1.72 -4.98
C ALA A 78 8.58 3.18 -5.45
N VAL A 79 9.39 4.01 -4.80
CA VAL A 79 9.63 5.40 -5.20
C VAL A 79 10.28 5.48 -6.58
N ASP A 80 11.28 4.65 -6.84
CA ASP A 80 11.96 4.58 -8.14
C ASP A 80 10.95 4.21 -9.23
N LEU A 81 10.10 3.20 -9.00
CA LEU A 81 9.06 2.81 -9.95
C LEU A 81 8.02 3.90 -10.18
N ILE A 82 7.59 4.60 -9.13
CA ILE A 82 6.64 5.70 -9.24
C ILE A 82 7.25 6.85 -10.06
N THR A 83 8.49 7.21 -9.76
CA THR A 83 9.20 8.33 -10.40
C THR A 83 9.56 8.02 -11.86
N ASP A 84 9.98 6.79 -12.16
CA ASP A 84 10.44 6.38 -13.47
C ASP A 84 9.28 6.00 -14.41
N LYS A 85 8.25 5.31 -13.90
CA LYS A 85 7.23 4.67 -14.74
C LYS A 85 5.81 5.21 -14.60
N VAL A 86 5.46 5.82 -13.48
CA VAL A 86 4.07 6.24 -13.19
C VAL A 86 3.89 7.75 -13.39
N ILE A 87 4.87 8.55 -12.96
CA ILE A 87 4.81 10.01 -13.07
C ILE A 87 5.69 10.46 -14.24
N LYS A 88 5.13 10.50 -15.45
CA LYS A 88 5.71 11.36 -16.47
C LYS A 88 5.28 12.78 -16.15
N VAL A 89 6.26 13.66 -15.95
CA VAL A 89 6.01 15.10 -15.75
C VAL A 89 5.03 15.61 -16.80
N ARG A 90 5.19 15.19 -18.06
CA ARG A 90 4.28 15.53 -19.15
C ARG A 90 2.81 15.15 -18.88
N ASP A 91 2.54 13.94 -18.38
CA ASP A 91 1.18 13.46 -18.12
C ASP A 91 0.50 14.22 -16.96
N VAL A 92 1.29 14.70 -15.99
CA VAL A 92 0.79 15.55 -14.89
C VAL A 92 0.53 16.97 -15.38
N PHE A 93 1.42 17.52 -16.22
CA PHE A 93 1.25 18.85 -16.80
C PHE A 93 0.07 18.92 -17.80
N GLU A 94 -0.25 17.83 -18.48
CA GLU A 94 -1.45 17.74 -19.33
C GLU A 94 -2.77 17.77 -18.54
N GLN A 95 -2.75 17.36 -17.27
CA GLN A 95 -3.92 17.42 -16.39
C GLN A 95 -4.09 18.80 -15.71
N ILE A 96 -3.10 19.69 -15.84
CA ILE A 96 -3.14 21.01 -15.25
C ILE A 96 -3.81 22.00 -16.22
N GLU A 97 -4.95 22.56 -15.82
CA GLU A 97 -5.61 23.61 -16.58
C GLU A 97 -4.84 24.95 -16.41
N VAL A 98 -3.94 25.23 -17.35
CA VAL A 98 -3.03 26.39 -17.35
C VAL A 98 -3.78 27.72 -17.14
N GLN A 99 -4.99 27.84 -17.67
CA GLN A 99 -5.82 29.04 -17.55
C GLN A 99 -6.19 29.38 -16.09
N GLN A 100 -6.45 28.36 -15.26
CA GLN A 100 -6.76 28.54 -13.84
C GLN A 100 -5.55 29.05 -13.06
N ILE A 101 -4.37 28.47 -13.34
CA ILE A 101 -3.10 28.86 -12.71
C ILE A 101 -2.75 30.32 -13.03
N VAL A 102 -2.86 30.71 -14.31
CA VAL A 102 -2.58 32.09 -14.73
C VAL A 102 -3.55 33.06 -14.05
N LYS A 103 -4.83 32.74 -13.97
CA LYS A 103 -5.84 33.59 -13.31
C LYS A 103 -5.56 33.79 -11.82
N GLN A 104 -5.01 32.79 -11.14
CA GLN A 104 -4.65 32.87 -9.72
C GLN A 104 -3.31 33.58 -9.47
N LEU A 105 -2.33 33.37 -10.34
CA LEU A 105 -1.00 33.98 -10.21
C LEU A 105 -0.95 35.44 -10.66
N GLN A 106 -1.80 35.84 -11.61
CA GLN A 106 -1.84 37.20 -12.17
C GLN A 106 -1.96 38.32 -11.12
N PRO A 107 -2.89 38.27 -10.13
CA PRO A 107 -3.01 39.33 -9.13
C PRO A 107 -1.78 39.41 -8.21
N GLU A 108 -1.21 38.28 -7.79
CA GLU A 108 -0.01 38.18 -6.94
C GLU A 108 1.23 38.75 -7.64
N LEU A 109 1.44 38.36 -8.90
CA LEU A 109 2.54 38.86 -9.73
C LEU A 109 2.42 40.36 -9.98
N ARG A 110 1.20 40.85 -10.24
CA ARG A 110 0.95 42.27 -10.43
C ARG A 110 1.20 43.07 -9.15
N ALA A 111 0.74 42.59 -8.00
CA ALA A 111 1.00 43.23 -6.72
C ALA A 111 2.51 43.28 -6.40
N THR A 112 3.24 42.21 -6.72
CA THR A 112 4.70 42.18 -6.53
C THR A 112 5.41 43.13 -7.49
N ALA A 113 5.00 43.18 -8.76
CA ALA A 113 5.53 44.12 -9.74
C ALA A 113 5.26 45.58 -9.34
N GLU A 114 4.05 45.89 -8.85
CA GLU A 114 3.68 47.22 -8.35
C GLU A 114 4.50 47.61 -7.11
N ARG A 115 4.79 46.66 -6.21
CA ARG A 115 5.67 46.91 -5.05
C ARG A 115 7.11 47.18 -5.45
N ILE A 116 7.68 46.35 -6.33
CA ILE A 116 9.04 46.56 -6.84
C ILE A 116 9.12 47.90 -7.58
N LEU A 117 8.11 48.23 -8.38
CA LEU A 117 8.04 49.51 -9.08
C LEU A 117 7.96 50.69 -8.09
N ALA A 118 7.13 50.60 -7.06
CA ALA A 118 7.02 51.64 -6.03
C ALA A 118 8.32 51.83 -5.22
N GLU A 119 9.12 50.78 -5.06
CA GLU A 119 10.40 50.82 -4.36
C GLU A 119 11.52 51.40 -5.25
N VAL A 120 11.54 51.04 -6.53
CA VAL A 120 12.62 51.41 -7.47
C VAL A 120 12.36 52.75 -8.19
N ALA A 121 11.10 53.11 -8.43
CA ALA A 121 10.72 54.35 -9.12
C ALA A 121 11.29 55.65 -8.48
N PRO A 122 11.17 55.89 -7.17
CA PRO A 122 11.67 57.13 -6.57
C PRO A 122 13.20 57.25 -6.57
N VAL A 123 13.92 56.14 -6.75
CA VAL A 123 15.39 56.11 -6.77
C VAL A 123 15.96 56.46 -8.14
N HIS A 124 15.25 56.10 -9.23
CA HIS A 124 15.75 56.26 -10.60
C HIS A 124 15.06 57.34 -11.42
N PHE A 125 13.85 57.78 -11.06
CA PHE A 125 13.10 58.83 -11.77
C PHE A 125 12.48 59.84 -10.79
N PRO A 126 13.22 60.87 -10.36
CA PRO A 126 12.72 61.87 -9.40
C PRO A 126 11.76 62.94 -9.99
N ASP A 127 11.57 62.99 -11.32
CA ASP A 127 10.75 64.00 -12.03
C ASP A 127 9.45 63.44 -12.66
N LEU A 128 8.91 62.33 -12.14
CA LEU A 128 7.63 61.73 -12.54
C LEU A 128 6.66 61.63 -11.37
#